data_AF-A0A924PSC2-F1
#
_entry.id   AF-A0A924PSC2-F1
#
_cell.length_a   1.000
_cell.length_b   1.000
_cell.length_c   1.000
_cell.angle_alpha   90.00
_cell.angle_beta   90.00
_cell.angle_gamma   90.00
#
_symmetry.space_group_name_H-M   'P 1'
#
loop_
_entity.id
_entity.type
_entity.pdbx_description
1 polymer ?
#
loop_
_entity_poly.entity_id
_entity_poly.type
_entity_poly.pdbx_seq_one_letter_code
_entity_poly.pdbx_strand_id
1 'polypeptide(L)' 'MKAVLQRVTEACVTVNGELIGRVGRGLLVLLCAERGDTEIQADKMLAKILKLRIFNDDDGKMNRSL' A
#
# COMPACT_ATOMS: atom_id res chain seq x y z
N MET A 1 -11.03 -8.23 -5.97
CA MET A 1 -10.20 -7.08 -5.50
C MET A 1 -8.76 -7.46 -5.62
N LYS A 2 -7.96 -6.62 -6.26
CA LYS A 2 -6.52 -6.83 -6.47
C LYS A 2 -5.75 -5.58 -6.07
N ALA A 3 -4.53 -5.77 -5.59
CA ALA A 3 -3.64 -4.68 -5.23
C ALA A 3 -2.22 -4.97 -5.71
N VAL A 4 -1.54 -3.96 -6.24
CA VAL A 4 -0.09 -3.95 -6.44
C VAL A 4 0.51 -3.03 -5.40
N LEU A 5 1.43 -3.55 -4.59
CA LEU A 5 2.08 -2.83 -3.51
C LEU A 5 3.50 -2.45 -3.91
N GLN A 6 3.87 -1.20 -3.68
CA GLN A 6 5.23 -0.72 -3.88
C GLN A 6 5.74 -0.16 -2.56
N ARG A 7 6.88 -0.70 -2.09
CA ARG A 7 7.61 -0.13 -0.97
C ARG A 7 8.35 1.10 -1.45
N VAL A 8 8.05 2.26 -0.85
CA VAL A 8 8.56 3.56 -1.31
C VAL A 8 9.29 4.29 -0.20
N THR A 9 10.29 5.10 -0.57
CA THR A 9 10.86 6.15 0.31
C THR A 9 10.01 7.42 0.26
N GLU A 10 9.29 7.63 -0.84
CA GLU A 10 8.30 8.68 -1.05
C GLU A 10 7.36 8.34 -2.21
N ALA A 11 6.14 8.85 -2.18
CA ALA A 11 5.21 8.81 -3.30
C ALA A 11 4.25 10.01 -3.26
N CYS A 12 3.74 10.42 -4.42
CA CYS A 12 2.76 11.50 -4.50
C CYS A 12 1.78 11.30 -5.66
N VAL A 13 0.66 12.02 -5.60
CA VAL A 13 -0.36 12.09 -6.65
C VAL A 13 -0.58 13.56 -7.00
N THR A 14 -0.55 13.86 -8.30
CA THR A 14 -0.87 15.19 -8.83
C THR A 14 -2.04 15.10 -9.81
N VAL A 15 -2.87 16.14 -9.86
CA VAL A 15 -3.96 16.29 -10.84
C VAL A 15 -3.84 17.68 -11.43
N ASN A 16 -3.74 17.78 -12.76
CA ASN A 16 -3.49 19.04 -13.47
C ASN A 16 -2.26 19.82 -12.94
N GLY A 17 -1.25 19.10 -12.46
CA GLY A 17 -0.03 19.69 -11.88
C GLY A 17 -0.15 20.10 -10.40
N GLU A 18 -1.33 20.01 -9.79
CA GLU A 18 -1.52 20.30 -8.37
C GLU A 18 -1.31 19.05 -7.51
N LEU A 19 -0.56 19.17 -6.42
CA LEU A 19 -0.31 18.09 -5.47
C LEU A 19 -1.55 17.84 -4.61
N ILE A 20 -2.18 16.68 -4.76
CA ILE A 20 -3.38 16.31 -4.00
C ILE A 20 -3.11 15.27 -2.89
N GLY A 21 -1.92 14.66 -2.88
CA GLY A 21 -1.56 13.68 -1.87
C GLY A 21 -0.08 13.33 -1.92
N ARG A 22 0.52 13.15 -0.75
CA ARG A 22 1.92 12.74 -0.59
C ARG A 22 2.08 11.85 0.63
N VAL A 23 2.97 10.88 0.52
CA VAL A 23 3.46 10.06 1.64
C VAL A 23 4.99 10.04 1.65
N GLY A 24 5.56 9.88 2.85
CA GLY A 24 6.98 9.60 3.03
C GLY A 24 7.28 8.10 2.89
N ARG A 25 8.24 7.60 3.67
CA ARG A 25 8.57 6.17 3.70
C ARG A 25 7.34 5.35 4.05
N GLY A 26 6.96 4.40 3.19
CA GLY A 26 5.74 3.63 3.39
C GLY A 26 5.39 2.79 2.17
N LEU A 27 4.09 2.72 1.87
CA LEU A 27 3.54 1.97 0.74
C LEU A 27 2.76 2.88 -0.21
N LEU A 28 2.99 2.70 -1.50
CA LEU A 28 2.05 3.09 -2.55
C LEU A 28 1.22 1.85 -2.93
N VAL A 29 -0.11 2.01 -2.93
CA VAL A 29 -1.07 0.93 -3.21
C VAL A 29 -1.84 1.26 -4.47
N LEU A 30 -1.61 0.49 -5.54
CA LEU A 30 -2.44 0.52 -6.74
C LEU A 30 -3.57 -0.49 -6.57
N LEU A 31 -4.77 0.00 -6.28
CA LEU A 31 -5.93 -0.83 -5.93
C LEU A 31 -6.90 -0.93 -7.12
N CYS A 32 -7.40 -2.14 -7.36
CA CYS A 32 -8.45 -2.42 -8.34
C CYS A 32 -9.61 -3.17 -7.66
N ALA A 33 -10.78 -2.54 -7.65
CA ALA A 33 -12.04 -3.18 -7.30
C ALA A 33 -12.63 -3.86 -8.54
N GLU A 34 -13.13 -5.09 -8.37
CA GLU A 34 -13.74 -5.92 -9.40
C GLU A 34 -15.24 -6.09 -9.11
N ARG A 35 -16.01 -6.43 -10.15
CA ARG A 35 -17.44 -6.71 -9.99
C ARG A 35 -17.65 -7.86 -8.99
N GLY A 36 -18.50 -7.63 -7.99
CA GLY A 36 -18.80 -8.62 -6.96
C GLY A 36 -17.86 -8.58 -5.75
N ASP A 37 -16.88 -7.67 -5.73
CA ASP A 37 -16.20 -7.34 -4.48
C ASP A 37 -17.18 -6.72 -3.48
N THR A 38 -17.02 -7.11 -2.22
CA THR A 38 -17.74 -6.55 -1.09
C THR A 38 -16.75 -6.06 -0.04
N GLU A 39 -17.27 -5.47 1.03
CA GLU A 39 -16.47 -5.02 2.18
C GLU A 39 -15.65 -6.17 2.78
N ILE A 40 -16.12 -7.41 2.70
CA ILE A 40 -15.38 -8.58 3.18
C ILE A 40 -14.05 -8.75 2.44
N GLN A 41 -14.01 -8.53 1.12
CA GLN A 41 -12.78 -8.56 0.35
C GLN A 41 -11.87 -7.38 0.70
N ALA A 42 -12.46 -6.19 0.93
CA ALA A 42 -11.74 -5.00 1.33
C ALA A 42 -11.04 -5.20 2.69
N ASP A 43 -11.75 -5.69 3.70
CA ASP A 43 -11.21 -5.95 5.04
C ASP A 43 -10.10 -7.00 5.00
N LYS A 44 -10.29 -8.07 4.22
CA LYS A 44 -9.25 -9.09 4.02
C LYS A 44 -8.03 -8.52 3.34
N MET A 45 -8.20 -7.65 2.34
CA MET A 45 -7.09 -6.99 1.65
C MET A 45 -6.34 -6.05 2.59
N LEU A 46 -7.07 -5.20 3.34
CA LEU A 46 -6.50 -4.29 4.32
C LEU A 46 -5.68 -5.03 5.37
N ALA A 47 -6.24 -6.09 5.96
CA ALA A 47 -5.55 -6.92 6.94
C ALA A 47 -4.28 -7.57 6.38
N LYS A 48 -4.28 -7.97 5.09
CA LYS A 48 -3.08 -8.50 4.41
C LYS A 48 -2.02 -7.43 4.22
N ILE A 49 -2.41 -6.24 3.75
CA ILE A 49 -1.49 -5.12 3.50
C ILE A 49 -0.81 -4.70 4.81
N LEU A 50 -1.58 -4.51 5.88
CA LEU A 50 -1.07 -4.09 7.19
C LEU A 50 -0.15 -5.12 7.85
N LYS A 51 -0.27 -6.41 7.50
CA LYS A 51 0.56 -7.48 8.07
C LYS A 51 1.74 -7.87 7.17
N LEU A 52 1.86 -7.28 5.98
CA LEU A 52 2.86 -7.69 5.00
C LEU A 52 4.26 -7.26 5.43
N ARG A 53 5.13 -8.24 5.69
CA ARG A 53 6.49 -8.02 6.21
C ARG A 53 7.48 -7.72 5.10
N ILE A 54 7.42 -6.51 4.54
CA ILE A 54 8.30 -6.07 3.44
C ILE A 54 9.21 -4.91 3.84
N PHE A 55 9.17 -4.46 5.08
CA PHE A 55 10.09 -3.45 5.62
C PHE A 55 11.26 -4.11 6.35
N ASN A 56 12.42 -3.46 6.25
CA ASN A 56 13.63 -3.93 6.91
C ASN A 56 13.52 -3.78 8.43
N ASP A 57 13.96 -4.79 9.16
CA ASP A 57 14.30 -4.70 10.59
C ASP A 57 15.67 -4.05 10.79
N ASP A 58 16.18 -4.08 12.03
CA ASP A 58 17.45 -3.47 12.40
C ASP A 58 18.66 -4.23 11.80
N ASP A 59 18.47 -5.49 11.40
CA ASP A 59 19.46 -6.33 10.72
C ASP A 59 19.37 -6.22 9.19
N GLY A 60 18.51 -5.34 8.67
CA GLY A 60 18.30 -5.15 7.23
C GLY A 60 17.45 -6.23 6.55
N LYS A 61 16.89 -7.18 7.30
CA LYS A 61 16.03 -8.26 6.77
C LYS A 61 14.58 -7.81 6.69
N MET A 62 13.85 -8.30 5.70
CA MET A 62 12.43 -7.95 5.50
C MET A 62 11.52 -8.67 6.51
N ASN A 63 11.39 -8.12 7.71
CA ASN A 63 10.64 -8.72 8.81
C ASN A 63 9.58 -7.81 9.42
N ARG A 64 9.59 -6.50 9.09
CA ARG A 64 8.65 -5.53 9.62
C ARG A 64 7.50 -5.29 8.64
N SER A 65 6.29 -5.14 9.17
CA SER A 65 5.17 -4.54 8.45
C SER A 65 5.30 -3.02 8.41
N LEU A 66 4.35 -2.35 7.75
CA LEU A 66 4.18 -0.91 7.88
C LEU A 66 3.99 -0.53 9.37
#